data_AF-A0A5C8T1G5-F1
#
_entry.id   AF-A0A5C8T1G5-F1
#
_cell.length_a   1.000
_cell.length_b   1.000
_cell.length_c   1.000
_cell.angle_alpha   90.00
_cell.angle_beta   90.00
_cell.angle_gamma   90.00
#
_symmetry.space_group_name_H-M   'P 1'
#
loop_
_entity.id
_entity.type
_entity.pdbx_description
1 polymer ?
#
loop_
_entity_poly.entity_id
_entity_poly.type
_entity_poly.pdbx_seq_one_letter_code
_entity_poly.pdbx_strand_id
1 'polypeptide(L)'
;KAGVGTGAAADAAYRDGLLALHRGIDTTDGRRVLADDLSAFLARHPALAPQAARLEAFFAASRLAFFGRDTAGARTLVSFAALDDTLCRLAADERRA
;
A
#
# COMPACT_ATOMS: atom_id res chain seq x y z
N LYS A 1 -12.73 30.78 8.50
CA LYS A 1 -11.96 29.60 8.95
C LYS A 1 -12.55 28.30 8.37
N ALA A 2 -12.56 28.15 7.04
CA ALA A 2 -13.00 26.94 6.36
C ALA A 2 -11.80 26.39 5.58
N GLY A 3 -11.32 25.20 5.95
CA GLY A 3 -10.12 24.61 5.34
C GLY A 3 -9.65 23.32 6.01
N VAL A 4 -10.09 23.05 7.24
CA VAL A 4 -9.71 21.84 7.99
C VAL A 4 -10.47 20.60 7.50
N GLY A 5 -11.66 20.76 6.90
CA GLY A 5 -12.51 19.63 6.47
C GLY A 5 -11.98 18.83 5.28
N THR A 6 -11.42 19.50 4.27
CA THR A 6 -10.99 18.84 3.03
C THR A 6 -9.69 18.06 3.20
N GLY A 7 -8.75 18.58 3.99
CA GLY A 7 -7.49 17.88 4.28
C GLY A 7 -7.70 16.62 5.10
N ALA A 8 -8.49 16.69 6.18
CA ALA A 8 -8.78 15.53 7.02
C ALA A 8 -9.52 14.41 6.26
N ALA A 9 -10.46 14.76 5.38
CA ALA A 9 -11.15 13.79 4.53
C ALA A 9 -10.21 13.13 3.51
N ALA A 10 -9.30 13.90 2.89
CA ALA A 10 -8.30 13.37 1.97
C ALA A 10 -7.29 12.45 2.68
N ASP A 11 -6.90 12.79 3.91
CA ASP A 11 -6.04 11.95 4.74
C ASP A 11 -6.72 10.63 5.11
N ALA A 12 -8.01 10.68 5.48
CA ALA A 12 -8.79 9.48 5.76
C ALA A 12 -8.91 8.58 4.52
N ALA A 13 -9.29 9.14 3.37
CA ALA A 13 -9.40 8.38 2.12
C ALA A 13 -8.07 7.74 1.69
N TYR A 14 -6.95 8.45 1.84
CA TYR A 14 -5.63 7.90 1.55
C TYR A 14 -5.26 6.74 2.49
N ARG A 15 -5.54 6.89 3.79
CA ARG A 15 -5.32 5.82 4.78
C ARG A 15 -6.20 4.60 4.51
N ASP A 16 -7.45 4.81 4.09
CA ASP A 16 -8.34 3.72 3.71
C ASP A 16 -7.82 2.96 2.48
N GLY A 17 -7.26 3.66 1.49
CA GLY A 17 -6.58 3.04 0.36
C GLY A 17 -5.38 2.17 0.78
N LEU A 18 -4.54 2.68 1.69
CA LEU A 18 -3.42 1.90 2.23
C LEU A 18 -3.88 0.64 2.96
N LEU A 19 -4.96 0.74 3.75
CA LEU A 19 -5.56 -0.40 4.44
C LEU A 19 -6.14 -1.43 3.46
N ALA A 20 -6.80 -0.97 2.40
CA ALA A 20 -7.35 -1.85 1.38
C ALA A 20 -6.24 -2.65 0.68
N LEU A 21 -5.14 -1.99 0.30
CA LEU A 21 -3.99 -2.67 -0.31
C LEU A 21 -3.34 -3.66 0.67
N HIS A 22 -3.14 -3.28 1.93
CA HIS A 22 -2.57 -4.17 2.94
C HIS A 22 -3.42 -5.43 3.14
N ARG A 23 -4.75 -5.28 3.23
CA ARG A 23 -5.69 -6.42 3.32
C ARG A 23 -5.68 -7.29 2.08
N GLY A 24 -5.50 -6.71 0.90
CA GLY A 24 -5.31 -7.46 -0.35
C GLY A 24 -4.10 -8.37 -0.25
N ILE A 25 -2.94 -7.83 0.14
CA ILE A 25 -1.71 -8.60 0.35
C ILE A 25 -1.90 -9.70 1.39
N ASP A 26 -2.54 -9.38 2.54
CA ASP A 26 -2.83 -10.36 3.59
C ASP A 26 -3.72 -11.51 3.09
N THR A 27 -4.69 -11.18 2.23
CA THR A 27 -5.60 -12.16 1.64
C THR A 27 -4.87 -13.06 0.64
N THR A 28 -4.03 -12.48 -0.21
CA THR A 28 -3.20 -13.21 -1.18
C THR A 28 -2.22 -14.15 -0.46
N ASP A 29 -1.62 -13.75 0.65
CA ASP A 29 -0.72 -14.61 1.43
C ASP A 29 -1.42 -15.59 2.39
N GLY A 30 -2.70 -15.35 2.70
CA GLY A 30 -3.46 -16.08 3.72
C GLY A 30 -3.04 -15.78 5.16
N ARG A 31 -2.22 -14.75 5.38
CA ARG A 31 -1.72 -14.30 6.68
C ARG A 31 -1.27 -12.84 6.60
N ARG A 32 -1.07 -12.22 7.76
CA ARG A 32 -0.54 -10.85 7.80
C ARG A 32 0.87 -10.78 7.25
N VAL A 33 1.12 -9.83 6.35
CA VAL A 33 2.44 -9.56 5.78
C VAL A 33 2.93 -8.19 6.24
N LEU A 34 4.06 -8.15 6.95
CA LEU A 34 4.71 -6.90 7.32
C LEU A 34 5.81 -6.54 6.32
N ALA A 35 6.37 -5.33 6.46
CA ALA A 35 7.45 -4.85 5.59
C ALA A 35 8.65 -5.83 5.57
N ASP A 36 9.02 -6.37 6.74
CA ASP A 36 10.12 -7.31 6.88
C ASP A 36 9.81 -8.70 6.28
N ASP A 37 8.53 -9.01 6.06
CA ASP A 37 8.07 -10.26 5.45
C ASP A 37 8.01 -10.20 3.91
N LEU A 38 8.25 -9.03 3.30
CA LEU A 38 8.04 -8.82 1.86
C LEU A 38 8.87 -9.79 1.00
N SER A 39 10.14 -10.01 1.34
CA SER A 39 10.97 -10.96 0.58
C SER A 39 10.42 -12.38 0.64
N ALA A 40 9.91 -12.80 1.81
CA ALA A 40 9.29 -14.11 1.96
C ALA A 40 7.96 -14.19 1.20
N PHE A 41 7.15 -13.12 1.22
CA PHE A 41 5.92 -13.02 0.43
C PHE A 41 6.19 -13.19 -1.06
N LEU A 42 7.16 -12.47 -1.63
CA LEU A 42 7.51 -12.57 -3.05
C LEU A 42 8.06 -13.95 -3.43
N ALA A 43 8.73 -14.65 -2.50
CA ALA A 43 9.16 -16.02 -2.72
C ALA A 43 7.99 -17.02 -2.82
N ARG A 44 6.87 -16.75 -2.13
CA ARG A 44 5.63 -17.55 -2.23
C ARG A 44 4.76 -17.16 -3.42
N HIS A 45 4.82 -15.89 -3.82
CA HIS A 45 4.03 -15.31 -4.92
C HIS A 45 4.93 -14.77 -6.03
N PRO A 46 5.66 -15.64 -6.77
CA PRO A 46 6.65 -15.21 -7.74
C PRO A 46 6.07 -14.38 -8.89
N ALA A 47 4.78 -14.52 -9.19
CA ALA A 47 4.08 -13.68 -10.17
C ALA A 47 4.08 -12.19 -9.78
N LEU A 48 4.23 -11.88 -8.49
CA LEU A 48 4.28 -10.51 -7.96
C LEU A 48 5.70 -9.95 -7.85
N ALA A 49 6.73 -10.73 -8.16
CA ALA A 49 8.12 -10.29 -8.14
C ALA A 49 8.38 -9.00 -8.96
N PRO A 50 7.75 -8.78 -10.15
CA PRO A 50 7.90 -7.52 -10.88
C PRO A 50 7.41 -6.27 -10.12
N GLN A 51 6.60 -6.44 -9.06
CA GLN A 51 6.06 -5.36 -8.25
C GLN A 51 6.85 -5.09 -6.96
N ALA A 52 7.99 -5.78 -6.74
CA ALA A 52 8.77 -5.69 -5.49
C ALA A 52 9.04 -4.25 -5.04
N ALA A 53 9.62 -3.41 -5.90
CA ALA A 53 9.93 -2.02 -5.57
C ALA A 53 8.70 -1.17 -5.23
N ARG A 54 7.55 -1.45 -5.87
CA ARG A 54 6.29 -0.75 -5.55
C ARG A 54 5.75 -1.19 -4.19
N LEU A 55 5.82 -2.49 -3.89
CA LEU A 55 5.42 -3.03 -2.60
C LEU A 55 6.31 -2.51 -1.47
N GLU A 56 7.62 -2.38 -1.68
CA GLU A 56 8.55 -1.74 -0.74
C GLU A 56 8.14 -0.30 -0.43
N ALA A 57 7.89 0.50 -1.46
CA ALA A 57 7.45 1.89 -1.31
C ALA A 57 6.09 1.98 -0.58
N PHE A 58 5.16 1.08 -0.90
CA PHE A 58 3.88 0.94 -0.19
C PHE A 58 4.08 0.65 1.30
N PHE A 59 4.91 -0.35 1.66
CA PHE A 59 5.13 -0.71 3.06
C PHE A 59 5.79 0.44 3.84
N ALA A 60 6.72 1.18 3.21
CA ALA A 60 7.30 2.38 3.79
C ALA A 60 6.26 3.49 4.01
N ALA A 61 5.39 3.76 3.02
CA ALA A 61 4.32 4.75 3.14
C ALA A 61 3.27 4.35 4.19
N SER A 62 2.89 3.07 4.24
CA SER A 62 2.02 2.50 5.26
C SER A 62 2.61 2.70 6.66
N ARG A 63 3.91 2.44 6.84
CA ARG A 63 4.60 2.65 8.11
C ARG A 63 4.54 4.11 8.57
N LEU A 64 4.80 5.05 7.68
CA LEU A 64 4.70 6.49 7.98
C LEU A 64 3.28 6.89 8.37
N ALA A 65 2.27 6.45 7.62
CA ALA A 65 0.88 6.81 7.86
C ALA A 65 0.30 6.24 9.17
N PHE A 66 0.59 4.98 9.50
CA PHE A 66 -0.02 4.30 10.66
C PHE A 66 0.82 4.35 11.93
N PHE A 67 2.14 4.25 11.82
CA PHE A 67 3.04 4.22 12.98
C PHE A 67 3.80 5.53 13.18
N GLY A 68 4.15 6.22 12.10
CA GLY A 68 4.78 7.55 12.14
C GLY A 68 3.81 8.70 12.38
N ARG A 69 2.49 8.47 12.22
CA ARG A 69 1.44 9.51 12.21
C ARG A 69 1.69 10.62 11.17
N ASP A 70 2.40 10.30 10.10
CA ASP A 70 2.77 11.22 9.04
C ASP A 70 2.11 10.84 7.71
N THR A 71 0.80 11.11 7.61
CA THR A 71 0.03 10.89 6.38
C THR A 71 0.50 11.80 5.24
N ALA A 72 1.03 12.99 5.56
CA ALA A 72 1.53 13.92 4.56
C ALA A 72 2.82 13.38 3.91
N GLY A 73 3.80 12.95 4.71
CA GLY A 73 5.02 12.31 4.23
C GLY A 73 4.75 11.00 3.50
N ALA A 74 3.79 10.20 3.99
CA ALA A 74 3.34 9.00 3.27
C ALA A 74 2.83 9.31 1.86
N ARG A 75 2.00 10.36 1.69
CA ARG A 75 1.50 10.79 0.37
C ARG A 75 2.59 11.35 -0.55
N THR A 76 3.62 11.98 0.01
CA THR A 76 4.80 12.41 -0.75
C THR A 76 5.60 11.21 -1.24
N LEU A 77 5.70 10.14 -0.44
CA LEU A 77 6.40 8.92 -0.79
C LEU A 77 5.63 8.09 -1.83
N VAL A 78 4.34 7.89 -1.62
CA VAL A 78 3.43 7.20 -2.54
C VAL A 78 2.16 8.02 -2.67
N SER A 79 1.97 8.63 -3.84
CA SER A 79 0.76 9.40 -4.14
C SER A 79 -0.47 8.51 -4.23
N PHE A 80 -1.67 9.09 -4.13
CA PHE A 80 -2.92 8.34 -4.29
C PHE A 80 -3.01 7.64 -5.66
N ALA A 81 -2.57 8.30 -6.74
CA ALA A 81 -2.55 7.71 -8.08
C ALA A 81 -1.55 6.55 -8.20
N ALA A 82 -0.39 6.64 -7.53
CA ALA A 82 0.59 5.55 -7.51
C ALA A 82 0.08 4.35 -6.70
N LEU A 83 -0.68 4.59 -5.63
CA LEU A 83 -1.35 3.54 -4.86
C LEU A 83 -2.39 2.79 -5.70
N ASP A 84 -3.22 3.53 -6.45
CA ASP A 84 -4.24 2.97 -7.34
C ASP A 84 -3.61 2.15 -8.50
N ASP A 85 -2.54 2.67 -9.13
CA ASP A 85 -1.77 1.93 -10.15
C ASP A 85 -1.18 0.64 -9.57
N THR A 86 -0.68 0.67 -8.33
CA THR A 86 -0.15 -0.52 -7.65
C THR A 86 -1.23 -1.59 -7.46
N LEU A 87 -2.42 -1.19 -6.99
CA LEU A 87 -3.58 -2.09 -6.86
C LEU A 87 -3.97 -2.72 -8.20
N CYS A 88 -4.08 -1.91 -9.25
CA CYS A 88 -4.46 -2.39 -10.58
C CYS A 88 -3.45 -3.41 -11.14
N ARG A 89 -2.15 -3.16 -10.95
CA ARG A 89 -1.07 -4.05 -11.42
C ARG A 89 -1.02 -5.35 -10.65
N LEU A 90 -1.10 -5.30 -9.32
CA LEU A 90 -1.14 -6.52 -8.50
C LEU A 90 -2.30 -7.41 -8.92
N ALA A 91 -3.51 -6.86 -9.05
CA ALA A 91 -4.66 -7.62 -9.50
C ALA A 91 -4.49 -8.18 -10.93
N ALA A 92 -3.77 -7.48 -11.81
CA ALA A 92 -3.48 -7.96 -13.16
C ALA A 92 -2.44 -9.09 -13.16
N ASP A 93 -1.40 -9.00 -12.34
CA ASP A 93 -0.36 -10.01 -12.23
C ASP A 93 -0.86 -11.27 -11.49
N GLU A 94 -1.71 -11.12 -10.47
CA GLU A 94 -2.39 -12.23 -9.79
C GLU A 94 -3.25 -13.06 -10.76
N ARG A 95 -3.99 -12.42 -11.68
CA ARG A 95 -4.82 -13.12 -12.67
C ARG A 95 -4.02 -13.84 -13.76
N ARG A 96 -2.73 -13.55 -13.90
CA ARG A 96 -1.84 -14.16 -14.90
C ARG A 96 -1.09 -15.38 -14.35
N ALA A 97 -1.10 -15.57 -13.03
CA ALA A 97 -0.53 -16.73 -12.34
C ALA A 97 -1.45 -17.94 -12.43
#